data_AF-A0A6J1GIF3-F1
#
_entry.id   AF-A0A6J1GIF3-F1
#
_cell.length_a   1.000
_cell.length_b   1.000
_cell.length_c   1.000
_cell.angle_alpha   90.00
_cell.angle_beta   90.00
_cell.angle_gamma   90.00
#
_symmetry.space_group_name_H-M   'P 1'
#
loop_
_entity.id
_entity.type
_entity.pdbx_description
1 polymer ?
#
loop_
_entity_poly.entity_id
_entity_poly.type
_entity_poly.pdbx_seq_one_letter_code
_entity_poly.pdbx_strand_id
1 'polypeptide(L)'
;MNLLLLLLLLLPLLLLRFCSVLVASSAPLPSLLPPFSDSMAAAASSPEISMGMLNQRSETHNRILIVLIVCASFGAVSVISLILWVYYRRNSTNIHKRNIRSPDAENGFVGLAPFLRKFSSNKMVGHNKFSVPVIDYAVLEKSTNIFQESNILGEGGFGRVYKAQLEQNLHVAVKKLECLDKDSEKEFEIEVEILSKTHHSNIIQLLGYTIHEESRLLVYELMENGSLETLLHGPSHGEGLTWHMRMKIALDSARGLEYLHEHCKPAIIHRDLKSSNILLDANFNAKLSDFGLSVIVGAQNKNEIKLSGTMGYVAPEYLLDGKLTDKSDVYAFGVVLLELLLGKRPVEKLAPTQCQSIVTWAMPHLTDRSKLPEIVDPVIKNTMDPKHLFQVAAVAVLCVQPEPSYRPLITDVLHSLIPLVPVELGGTLRSSTQQQQASVAED
;
A
#
# COMPACT_ATOMS: atom_id res chain seq x y z
N MET A 1 9.02 -4.59 21.25
CA MET A 1 9.96 -4.48 22.39
C MET A 1 10.56 -5.86 22.59
N ASN A 2 11.77 -6.03 22.06
CA ASN A 2 12.24 -7.32 21.55
C ASN A 2 12.85 -8.20 22.65
N LEU A 3 12.61 -9.51 22.50
CA LEU A 3 13.17 -10.62 23.30
C LEU A 3 14.69 -10.48 23.51
N LEU A 4 15.39 -9.85 22.57
CA LEU A 4 16.82 -9.56 22.63
C LEU A 4 17.20 -8.58 23.75
N LEU A 5 16.36 -7.57 24.04
CA LEU A 5 16.63 -6.59 25.09
C LEU A 5 16.39 -7.19 26.49
N LEU A 6 15.41 -8.08 26.59
CA LEU A 6 15.17 -8.86 27.82
C LEU A 6 16.30 -9.87 28.07
N LEU A 7 16.82 -10.52 27.02
CA LEU A 7 17.98 -11.40 27.11
C LEU A 7 19.24 -10.64 27.54
N LEU A 8 19.47 -9.45 26.97
CA LEU A 8 20.63 -8.59 27.28
C LEU A 8 20.59 -8.02 28.71
N LEU A 9 19.40 -7.78 29.26
CA LEU A 9 19.24 -7.32 30.66
C LEU A 9 19.32 -8.47 31.67
N LEU A 10 18.95 -9.70 31.29
CA LEU A 10 19.00 -10.87 32.17
C LEU A 10 20.36 -11.60 32.15
N LEU A 11 21.14 -11.48 31.06
CA LEU A 11 22.45 -12.13 30.93
C LEU A 11 23.46 -11.74 32.04
N PRO A 12 23.58 -10.46 32.47
CA PRO A 12 24.50 -10.08 33.53
C PRO A 12 24.12 -10.70 34.87
N LEU A 13 22.81 -10.81 35.16
CA LEU A 13 22.30 -11.44 36.39
C LEU A 13 22.51 -12.97 36.39
N LEU A 14 22.42 -13.62 35.24
CA LEU A 14 22.76 -15.04 35.08
C LEU A 14 24.27 -15.28 35.21
N LEU A 15 25.12 -14.38 34.70
CA LEU A 15 26.57 -14.48 34.80
C LEU A 15 27.08 -14.18 36.22
N LEU A 16 26.40 -13.31 36.97
CA LEU A 16 26.63 -13.11 38.42
C LEU A 16 26.26 -14.35 39.24
N ARG A 17 25.19 -15.07 38.86
CA ARG A 17 24.87 -16.40 39.45
C ARG A 17 25.89 -17.48 39.07
N PHE A 18 26.46 -17.42 37.86
CA PHE A 18 27.51 -18.37 37.45
C PHE A 18 28.86 -18.11 38.13
N CYS A 19 29.24 -16.84 38.32
CA CYS A 19 30.45 -16.48 39.07
C CYS A 19 30.36 -16.89 40.55
N SER A 20 29.18 -16.77 41.17
CA SER A 20 28.98 -17.24 42.56
C SER A 20 29.05 -18.77 42.69
N VAL A 21 28.72 -19.54 41.65
CA VAL A 21 28.92 -21.01 41.60
C VAL A 21 30.39 -21.39 41.37
N LEU A 22 31.14 -20.63 40.57
CA LEU A 22 32.59 -20.88 40.39
C LEU A 22 33.40 -20.63 41.66
N VAL A 23 33.01 -19.65 42.48
CA VAL A 23 33.63 -19.42 43.80
C VAL A 23 33.36 -20.61 44.75
N ALA A 24 32.20 -21.25 44.66
CA ALA A 24 31.84 -22.43 45.47
C ALA A 24 32.57 -23.73 45.06
N SER A 25 33.11 -23.81 43.83
CA SER A 25 33.86 -24.98 43.35
C SER A 25 35.33 -25.02 43.81
N SER A 26 35.77 -24.07 44.64
CA SER A 26 37.16 -23.95 45.13
C SER A 26 37.45 -24.71 46.43
N ALA A 27 36.83 -25.87 46.63
CA ALA A 27 37.22 -26.80 47.71
C ALA A 27 38.26 -27.82 47.19
N PRO A 28 39.39 -28.02 47.88
CA PRO A 28 40.46 -28.89 47.38
C PRO A 28 40.19 -30.38 47.67
N LEU A 29 40.47 -31.23 46.68
CA LEU A 29 40.88 -32.64 46.78
C LEU A 29 42.18 -32.76 45.95
N PRO A 30 43.10 -33.74 46.12
CA PRO A 30 42.89 -35.13 46.60
C PRO A 30 44.11 -35.79 47.33
N SER A 31 44.05 -37.08 47.65
CA SER A 31 45.18 -38.00 47.42
C SER A 31 44.76 -39.48 47.42
N LEU A 32 45.16 -40.19 46.35
CA LEU A 32 45.04 -41.63 46.10
C LEU A 32 46.24 -42.40 46.69
N LEU A 33 46.02 -43.58 47.29
CA LEU A 33 46.86 -44.80 47.17
C LEU A 33 46.04 -46.06 47.64
N PRO A 34 46.32 -47.28 47.11
CA PRO A 34 45.42 -48.46 47.18
C PRO A 34 45.96 -49.57 48.13
N PRO A 35 45.47 -50.83 48.07
CA PRO A 35 44.23 -51.34 48.65
C PRO A 35 44.49 -52.47 49.67
N PHE A 36 43.88 -52.50 50.86
CA PHE A 36 43.82 -53.73 51.67
C PHE A 36 42.62 -53.76 52.61
N SER A 37 42.08 -54.98 52.77
CA SER A 37 40.87 -55.33 53.50
C SER A 37 41.00 -55.29 55.03
N ASP A 38 39.82 -55.22 55.66
CA ASP A 38 39.41 -55.64 57.00
C ASP A 38 39.55 -54.72 58.24
N SER A 39 38.35 -54.48 58.80
CA SER A 39 37.97 -54.44 60.23
C SER A 39 38.24 -53.20 61.12
N MET A 40 37.11 -52.68 61.62
CA MET A 40 36.79 -51.92 62.85
C MET A 40 37.91 -51.55 63.86
N ALA A 41 38.02 -50.25 64.19
CA ALA A 41 37.58 -49.62 65.47
C ALA A 41 38.48 -48.44 65.98
N ALA A 42 37.80 -47.35 66.38
CA ALA A 42 38.03 -46.42 67.52
C ALA A 42 39.21 -45.41 67.59
N ALA A 43 38.82 -44.11 67.57
CA ALA A 43 39.07 -43.04 68.56
C ALA A 43 40.35 -42.13 68.56
N ALA A 44 40.06 -40.83 68.78
CA ALA A 44 40.77 -39.79 69.57
C ALA A 44 41.60 -38.67 68.87
N SER A 45 41.58 -37.51 69.53
CA SER A 45 41.75 -36.09 69.14
C SER A 45 43.13 -35.45 69.39
N SER A 46 43.46 -34.32 68.69
CA SER A 46 44.02 -33.01 69.19
C SER A 46 44.93 -32.25 68.16
N PRO A 47 45.17 -30.91 68.28
CA PRO A 47 45.39 -29.98 67.14
C PRO A 47 46.77 -29.25 67.07
N GLU A 48 47.12 -28.64 65.92
CA GLU A 48 48.22 -27.65 65.81
C GLU A 48 48.06 -26.67 64.60
N ILE A 49 48.57 -25.44 64.75
CA ILE A 49 48.17 -24.18 64.07
C ILE A 49 49.25 -23.62 63.12
N SER A 50 48.82 -22.88 62.07
CA SER A 50 49.51 -21.81 61.30
C SER A 50 50.78 -22.11 60.49
N MET A 51 50.62 -22.40 59.19
CA MET A 51 51.54 -21.91 58.15
C MET A 51 50.90 -21.82 56.75
N GLY A 52 49.60 -21.49 56.66
CA GLY A 52 48.87 -21.38 55.37
C GLY A 52 48.59 -19.95 54.89
N MET A 53 48.78 -18.93 55.74
CA MET A 53 48.15 -17.62 55.53
C MET A 53 48.96 -16.62 54.70
N LEU A 54 50.24 -16.85 54.43
CA LEU A 54 51.06 -15.89 53.67
C LEU A 54 51.21 -16.24 52.19
N ASN A 55 51.15 -17.52 51.79
CA ASN A 55 51.30 -17.90 50.38
C ASN A 55 49.97 -17.89 49.60
N GLN A 56 48.83 -18.14 50.27
CA GLN A 56 47.50 -17.96 49.68
C GLN A 56 47.15 -16.49 49.42
N ARG A 57 47.75 -15.55 50.17
CA ARG A 57 47.46 -14.12 50.01
C ARG A 57 48.08 -13.54 48.75
N SER A 58 49.21 -14.06 48.24
CA SER A 58 49.84 -13.56 47.01
C SER A 58 49.10 -14.02 45.73
N GLU A 59 48.72 -15.30 45.65
CA GLU A 59 47.98 -15.83 44.50
C GLU A 59 46.57 -15.22 44.35
N THR A 60 45.91 -14.90 45.46
CA THR A 60 44.58 -14.27 45.44
C THR A 60 44.64 -12.85 44.88
N HIS A 61 45.68 -12.07 45.17
CA HIS A 61 45.81 -10.70 44.65
C HIS A 61 46.05 -10.69 43.12
N ASN A 62 46.86 -11.62 42.60
CA ASN A 62 47.11 -11.71 41.16
C ASN A 62 45.85 -12.13 40.37
N ARG A 63 45.04 -13.04 40.92
CA ARG A 63 43.77 -13.43 40.30
C ARG A 63 42.73 -12.30 40.37
N ILE A 64 42.67 -11.57 41.49
CA ILE A 64 41.82 -10.38 41.60
C ILE A 64 42.25 -9.32 40.59
N LEU A 65 43.55 -9.12 40.37
CA LEU A 65 44.05 -8.16 39.38
C LEU A 65 43.65 -8.53 37.94
N ILE A 66 43.72 -9.81 37.57
CA ILE A 66 43.29 -10.29 36.24
C ILE A 66 41.78 -10.08 36.06
N VAL A 67 40.98 -10.39 37.09
CA VAL A 67 39.53 -10.15 37.04
C VAL A 67 39.23 -8.65 36.88
N LEU A 68 39.97 -7.78 37.58
CA LEU A 68 39.80 -6.33 37.44
C LEU A 68 40.16 -5.82 36.02
N ILE A 69 41.21 -6.35 35.40
CA ILE A 69 41.59 -5.99 34.02
C ILE A 69 40.53 -6.46 33.01
N VAL A 70 39.99 -7.67 33.18
CA VAL A 70 38.93 -8.21 32.32
C VAL A 70 37.62 -7.44 32.51
N CYS A 71 37.29 -7.04 33.74
CA CYS A 71 36.12 -6.19 33.99
C CYS A 71 36.29 -4.79 33.39
N ALA A 72 37.50 -4.22 33.46
CA ALA A 72 37.78 -2.91 32.87
C ALA A 72 37.70 -2.93 31.33
N SER A 73 38.18 -4.00 30.69
CA SER A 73 38.10 -4.15 29.23
C SER A 73 36.66 -4.38 28.75
N PHE A 74 35.85 -5.15 29.48
CA PHE A 74 34.41 -5.28 29.20
C PHE A 74 33.65 -3.96 29.41
N GLY A 75 34.03 -3.19 30.44
CA GLY A 75 33.52 -1.83 30.65
C GLY A 75 33.78 -0.95 29.43
N ALA A 76 35.02 -0.94 28.91
CA ALA A 76 35.39 -0.16 27.73
C ALA A 76 34.60 -0.58 26.47
N VAL A 77 34.42 -1.88 26.22
CA VAL A 77 33.62 -2.37 25.08
C VAL A 77 32.16 -1.96 25.22
N SER A 78 31.59 -2.05 26.43
CA SER A 78 30.20 -1.62 26.67
C SER A 78 30.00 -0.12 26.40
N VAL A 79 30.98 0.71 26.76
CA VAL A 79 30.97 2.15 26.47
C VAL A 79 31.12 2.42 24.98
N ILE A 80 31.98 1.71 24.26
CA ILE A 80 32.12 1.85 22.80
C ILE A 80 30.83 1.42 22.10
N SER A 81 30.20 0.31 22.51
CA SER A 81 28.90 -0.11 22.00
C SER A 81 27.79 0.88 22.32
N LEU A 82 27.82 1.53 23.49
CA LEU A 82 26.89 2.60 23.83
C LEU A 82 27.13 3.86 22.98
N ILE A 83 28.38 4.23 22.71
CA ILE A 83 28.73 5.35 21.82
C ILE A 83 28.28 5.05 20.39
N LEU A 84 28.51 3.83 19.89
CA LEU A 84 28.01 3.40 18.58
C LEU A 84 26.48 3.36 18.54
N TRP A 85 25.82 2.92 19.62
CA TRP A 85 24.37 2.94 19.72
C TRP A 85 23.83 4.38 19.79
N VAL A 86 24.49 5.30 20.48
CA VAL A 86 24.14 6.73 20.49
C VAL A 86 24.41 7.35 19.12
N TYR A 87 25.49 6.99 18.43
CA TYR A 87 25.77 7.42 17.07
C TYR A 87 24.69 6.90 16.10
N TYR A 88 24.31 5.62 16.21
CA TYR A 88 23.24 5.03 15.41
C TYR A 88 21.87 5.61 15.76
N ARG A 89 21.60 5.90 17.03
CA ARG A 89 20.37 6.57 17.49
C ARG A 89 20.34 8.01 17.03
N ARG A 90 21.46 8.72 17.01
CA ARG A 90 21.58 10.11 16.54
C ARG A 90 21.50 10.20 15.01
N ASN A 91 22.06 9.22 14.29
CA ASN A 91 21.92 9.08 12.84
C ASN A 91 20.50 8.59 12.45
N SER A 92 19.89 7.69 13.23
CA SER A 92 18.50 7.28 13.08
C SER A 92 17.55 8.44 13.37
N THR A 93 17.84 9.32 14.33
CA THR A 93 17.09 10.58 14.50
C THR A 93 17.36 11.61 13.39
N ASN A 94 18.45 11.52 12.64
CA ASN A 94 18.70 12.34 11.45
C ASN A 94 18.05 11.76 10.18
N ILE A 95 17.87 10.43 10.09
CA ILE A 95 17.01 9.77 9.10
C ILE A 95 15.54 10.04 9.44
N HIS A 96 15.17 10.05 10.72
CA HIS A 96 13.82 10.37 11.19
C HIS A 96 13.51 11.88 11.15
N LYS A 97 14.52 12.77 11.25
CA LYS A 97 14.38 14.21 10.93
C LYS A 97 14.44 14.52 9.43
N ARG A 98 14.93 13.61 8.59
CA ARG A 98 14.73 13.66 7.13
C ARG A 98 13.39 13.08 6.68
N ASN A 99 12.73 12.29 7.53
CA ASN A 99 11.39 11.71 7.30
C ASN A 99 10.24 12.41 8.04
N ILE A 100 10.45 13.59 8.65
CA ILE A 100 9.33 14.43 9.14
C ILE A 100 9.59 15.91 8.80
N ARG A 101 9.32 16.22 7.52
CA ARG A 101 8.48 17.33 7.07
C ARG A 101 7.81 16.78 5.81
N SER A 102 6.73 16.03 5.96
CA SER A 102 5.42 16.65 6.10
C SER A 102 4.44 15.89 7.02
N PRO A 103 3.48 16.60 7.62
CA PRO A 103 2.18 16.03 7.99
C PRO A 103 1.19 16.28 6.84
N ASP A 104 1.45 15.77 5.64
CA ASP A 104 0.61 16.07 4.47
C ASP A 104 -0.12 14.82 3.98
N ALA A 105 -1.10 14.37 4.77
CA ALA A 105 -2.23 13.59 4.26
C ALA A 105 -3.57 14.24 4.66
N GLU A 106 -3.61 14.95 5.80
CA GLU A 106 -4.72 15.86 6.14
C GLU A 106 -4.49 17.29 5.62
N ASN A 107 -3.24 17.72 5.38
CA ASN A 107 -2.98 19.05 4.82
C ASN A 107 -3.31 19.19 3.33
N GLY A 108 -3.55 18.09 2.60
CA GLY A 108 -4.10 18.18 1.24
C GLY A 108 -5.47 18.85 1.26
N PHE A 109 -6.34 18.44 2.19
CA PHE A 109 -7.64 19.05 2.39
C PHE A 109 -7.54 20.48 2.98
N VAL A 110 -6.66 20.70 3.96
CA VAL A 110 -6.48 22.02 4.60
C VAL A 110 -5.83 23.05 3.66
N GLY A 111 -4.95 22.62 2.75
CA GLY A 111 -4.35 23.48 1.72
C GLY A 111 -5.28 23.77 0.55
N LEU A 112 -6.20 22.84 0.24
CA LEU A 112 -7.23 23.02 -0.79
C LEU A 112 -8.41 23.87 -0.31
N ALA A 113 -8.77 23.83 0.97
CA ALA A 113 -9.94 24.55 1.49
C ALA A 113 -9.91 26.08 1.25
N PRO A 114 -8.78 26.80 1.44
CA PRO A 114 -8.66 28.22 1.08
C PRO A 114 -8.81 28.47 -0.43
N PHE A 115 -8.25 27.57 -1.26
CA PHE A 115 -8.34 27.63 -2.71
C PHE A 115 -9.79 27.43 -3.17
N LEU A 116 -10.42 26.31 -2.79
CA LEU A 116 -11.82 25.99 -3.14
C LEU A 116 -12.78 27.11 -2.70
N ARG A 117 -12.61 27.66 -1.49
CA ARG A 117 -13.41 28.78 -0.98
C ARG A 117 -13.26 30.06 -1.81
N LYS A 118 -12.06 30.34 -2.36
CA LYS A 118 -11.81 31.50 -3.23
C LYS A 118 -12.53 31.37 -4.57
N PHE A 119 -12.56 30.17 -5.16
CA PHE A 119 -13.24 29.93 -6.44
C PHE A 119 -14.75 29.73 -6.31
N SER A 120 -15.25 29.26 -5.16
CA SER A 120 -16.70 29.25 -4.87
C SER A 120 -17.30 30.66 -4.75
N SER A 121 -16.48 31.69 -4.48
CA SER A 121 -16.96 33.06 -4.22
C SER A 121 -17.18 33.91 -5.49
N ASN A 122 -16.74 33.48 -6.67
CA ASN A 122 -16.87 34.26 -7.90
C ASN A 122 -17.61 33.47 -8.99
N LYS A 123 -18.76 34.02 -9.43
CA LYS A 123 -19.63 33.57 -10.52
C LYS A 123 -20.42 32.27 -10.27
N MET A 124 -21.46 32.38 -9.44
CA MET A 124 -22.75 31.73 -9.76
C MET A 124 -23.36 32.49 -10.95
N VAL A 125 -22.95 32.15 -12.17
CA VAL A 125 -23.66 32.58 -13.38
C VAL A 125 -24.44 31.36 -13.87
N GLY A 126 -25.77 31.48 -13.78
CA GLY A 126 -26.79 30.74 -14.52
C GLY A 126 -26.56 29.25 -14.80
N HIS A 127 -27.41 28.41 -14.19
CA HIS A 127 -27.74 27.04 -14.62
C HIS A 127 -26.87 25.84 -14.20
N ASN A 128 -25.90 25.92 -13.29
CA ASN A 128 -25.13 24.73 -12.91
C ASN A 128 -25.48 24.16 -11.53
N LYS A 129 -25.84 22.87 -11.54
CA LYS A 129 -26.40 22.05 -10.45
C LYS A 129 -25.32 21.37 -9.58
N PHE A 130 -24.05 21.76 -9.74
CA PHE A 130 -22.88 21.07 -9.21
C PHE A 130 -22.19 21.87 -8.10
N SER A 131 -21.67 21.18 -7.09
CA SER A 131 -20.96 21.74 -5.93
C SER A 131 -19.49 22.10 -6.20
N VAL A 132 -18.98 21.78 -7.39
CA VAL A 132 -17.57 21.94 -7.78
C VAL A 132 -17.34 23.32 -8.41
N PRO A 133 -16.25 24.05 -8.09
CA PRO A 133 -16.05 25.40 -8.58
C PRO A 133 -15.69 25.45 -10.07
N VAL A 134 -16.12 26.53 -10.73
CA VAL A 134 -15.70 26.86 -12.09
C VAL A 134 -14.40 27.66 -12.03
N ILE A 135 -13.37 27.20 -12.72
CA ILE A 135 -12.06 27.88 -12.79
C ILE A 135 -11.96 28.63 -14.12
N ASP A 136 -11.42 29.84 -14.08
CA ASP A 136 -11.20 30.66 -15.28
C ASP A 136 -10.17 29.99 -16.22
N TYR A 137 -10.49 29.90 -17.51
CA TYR A 137 -9.60 29.34 -18.52
C TYR A 137 -8.24 30.02 -18.53
N ALA A 138 -8.19 31.34 -18.39
CA ALA A 138 -6.93 32.10 -18.40
C ALA A 138 -6.00 31.70 -17.24
N VAL A 139 -6.58 31.28 -16.10
CA VAL A 139 -5.80 30.76 -14.96
C VAL A 139 -5.20 29.42 -15.31
N LEU A 140 -5.96 28.49 -15.91
CA LEU A 140 -5.47 27.17 -16.29
C LEU A 140 -4.45 27.24 -17.41
N GLU A 141 -4.68 28.06 -18.43
CA GLU A 141 -3.75 28.29 -19.54
C GLU A 141 -2.41 28.82 -19.02
N LYS A 142 -2.43 29.83 -18.13
CA LYS A 142 -1.19 30.33 -17.52
C LYS A 142 -0.50 29.26 -16.66
N SER A 143 -1.27 28.49 -15.89
CA SER A 143 -0.73 27.50 -14.94
C SER A 143 -0.15 26.24 -15.61
N THR A 144 -0.56 25.95 -16.85
CA THR A 144 -0.01 24.88 -17.69
C THR A 144 1.10 25.37 -18.64
N ASN A 145 1.51 26.64 -18.53
CA ASN A 145 2.39 27.33 -19.47
C ASN A 145 1.90 27.24 -20.92
N ILE A 146 0.63 27.59 -21.14
CA ILE A 146 -0.05 27.55 -22.44
C ILE A 146 -0.12 26.10 -22.98
N PHE A 147 -0.47 25.15 -22.10
CA PHE A 147 -0.58 23.72 -22.44
C PHE A 147 0.68 23.18 -23.14
N GLN A 148 1.85 23.54 -22.61
CA GLN A 148 3.13 23.11 -23.19
C GLN A 148 3.28 21.58 -23.13
N GLU A 149 3.82 20.98 -24.19
CA GLU A 149 4.00 19.52 -24.31
C GLU A 149 4.85 18.93 -23.17
N SER A 150 5.84 19.68 -22.67
CA SER A 150 6.67 19.25 -21.54
C SER A 150 5.91 19.03 -20.23
N ASN A 151 4.69 19.56 -20.12
CA ASN A 151 3.82 19.39 -18.96
C ASN A 151 2.82 18.24 -19.14
N ILE A 152 2.83 17.51 -20.26
CA ILE A 152 1.93 16.39 -20.48
C ILE A 152 2.26 15.26 -19.50
N LEU A 153 1.26 14.86 -18.71
CA LEU A 153 1.28 13.70 -17.82
C LEU A 153 0.78 12.43 -18.54
N GLY A 154 -0.12 12.60 -19.50
CA GLY A 154 -0.69 11.51 -20.28
C GLY A 154 -1.51 12.01 -21.47
N GLU A 155 -1.62 11.17 -22.49
CA GLU A 155 -2.38 11.41 -23.72
C GLU A 155 -3.16 10.13 -24.06
N GLY A 156 -4.43 10.29 -24.42
CA GLY A 156 -5.30 9.16 -24.74
C GLY A 156 -6.54 9.58 -25.55
N GLY A 157 -7.46 8.64 -25.75
CA GLY A 157 -8.69 8.88 -26.53
C GLY A 157 -9.60 9.98 -25.97
N PHE A 158 -9.41 10.33 -24.69
CA PHE A 158 -10.17 11.36 -23.99
C PHE A 158 -9.44 12.72 -23.94
N GLY A 159 -8.35 12.90 -24.70
CA GLY A 159 -7.57 14.13 -24.74
C GLY A 159 -6.24 14.06 -23.98
N ARG A 160 -5.76 15.22 -23.53
CA ARG A 160 -4.44 15.39 -22.91
C ARG A 160 -4.55 15.85 -21.47
N VAL A 161 -3.72 15.29 -20.60
CA VAL A 161 -3.62 15.68 -19.20
C VAL A 161 -2.32 16.43 -18.96
N TYR A 162 -2.41 17.63 -18.42
CA TYR A 162 -1.27 18.51 -18.17
C TYR A 162 -1.04 18.67 -16.67
N LYS A 163 0.22 18.68 -16.24
CA LYS A 163 0.61 19.17 -14.93
C LYS A 163 0.45 20.68 -14.91
N ALA A 164 -0.21 21.20 -13.89
CA ALA A 164 -0.32 22.63 -13.66
C ALA A 164 0.08 22.99 -12.24
N GLN A 165 0.61 24.19 -12.06
CA GLN A 165 0.88 24.77 -10.76
C GLN A 165 -0.03 25.98 -10.57
N LEU A 166 -1.02 25.83 -9.69
CA LEU A 166 -1.94 26.89 -9.32
C LEU A 166 -1.30 27.80 -8.26
N GLU A 167 -2.03 28.85 -7.85
CA GLU A 167 -1.59 29.74 -6.77
C GLU A 167 -1.24 28.95 -5.50
N GLN A 168 -0.25 29.42 -4.72
CA GLN A 168 0.23 28.79 -3.47
C GLN A 168 1.00 27.47 -3.64
N ASN A 169 1.63 27.21 -4.81
CA ASN A 169 2.40 25.99 -5.11
C ASN A 169 1.58 24.69 -5.10
N LEU A 170 0.26 24.80 -5.25
CA LEU A 170 -0.61 23.65 -5.41
C LEU A 170 -0.41 23.06 -6.81
N HIS A 171 0.03 21.80 -6.86
CA HIS A 171 0.15 21.07 -8.11
C HIS A 171 -1.14 20.29 -8.38
N VAL A 172 -1.64 20.39 -9.62
CA VAL A 172 -2.87 19.75 -10.07
C VAL A 172 -2.68 19.09 -11.43
N ALA A 173 -3.61 18.20 -11.79
CA ALA A 173 -3.71 17.63 -13.12
C ALA A 173 -4.88 18.27 -13.87
N VAL A 174 -4.64 18.79 -15.07
CA VAL A 174 -5.64 19.44 -15.92
C VAL A 174 -5.88 18.57 -17.15
N LYS A 175 -7.01 17.85 -17.19
CA LYS A 175 -7.45 17.09 -18.36
C LYS A 175 -8.17 18.04 -19.31
N LYS A 176 -7.59 18.27 -20.49
CA LYS A 176 -8.19 19.03 -21.58
C LYS A 176 -8.77 18.05 -22.59
N LEU A 177 -10.08 18.10 -22.80
CA LEU A 177 -10.75 17.29 -23.81
C LEU A 177 -10.51 17.93 -25.19
N GLU A 178 -10.04 17.13 -26.16
CA GLU A 178 -9.66 17.62 -27.50
C GLU A 178 -10.72 17.35 -28.58
N CYS A 179 -11.59 16.38 -28.35
CA CYS A 179 -12.74 16.07 -29.20
C CYS A 179 -14.01 16.58 -28.51
N LEU A 180 -14.87 17.23 -29.29
CA LEU A 180 -16.15 17.81 -28.83
C LEU A 180 -17.30 17.31 -29.70
N ASP A 181 -17.30 16.01 -29.96
CA ASP A 181 -18.50 15.37 -30.44
C ASP A 181 -19.56 15.33 -29.32
N LYS A 182 -20.79 14.94 -29.67
CA LYS A 182 -21.87 14.86 -28.68
C LYS A 182 -21.62 13.80 -27.60
N ASP A 183 -20.70 12.86 -27.84
CA ASP A 183 -20.40 11.78 -26.89
C ASP A 183 -19.40 12.29 -25.83
N SER A 184 -18.34 12.99 -26.23
CA SER A 184 -17.37 13.63 -25.32
C SER A 184 -17.98 14.72 -24.43
N GLU A 185 -18.93 15.52 -24.93
CA GLU A 185 -19.66 16.48 -24.08
C GLU A 185 -20.47 15.76 -22.99
N LYS A 186 -21.11 14.63 -23.32
CA LYS A 186 -21.83 13.82 -22.33
C LYS A 186 -20.88 13.18 -21.33
N GLU A 187 -19.74 12.68 -21.78
CA GLU A 187 -18.71 12.12 -20.89
C GLU A 187 -18.23 13.18 -19.88
N PHE A 188 -18.01 14.42 -20.34
CA PHE A 188 -17.69 15.55 -19.47
C PHE A 188 -18.80 15.82 -18.44
N GLU A 189 -20.05 15.93 -18.88
CA GLU A 189 -21.19 16.19 -17.99
C GLU A 189 -21.37 15.10 -16.94
N ILE A 190 -21.25 13.82 -17.34
CA ILE A 190 -21.32 12.66 -16.45
C ILE A 190 -20.20 12.69 -15.42
N GLU A 191 -18.97 12.96 -15.86
CA GLU A 191 -17.80 12.98 -14.99
C GLU A 191 -17.92 14.09 -13.93
N VAL A 192 -18.35 15.31 -14.32
CA VAL A 192 -18.63 16.40 -13.37
C VAL A 192 -19.79 16.03 -12.44
N GLU A 193 -20.88 15.45 -12.96
CA GLU A 193 -22.03 15.06 -12.14
C GLU A 193 -21.65 14.06 -11.06
N ILE A 194 -20.94 12.99 -11.42
CA ILE A 194 -20.55 11.93 -10.51
C ILE A 194 -19.55 12.46 -9.48
N LEU A 195 -18.45 13.07 -9.95
CA LEU A 195 -17.37 13.51 -9.06
C LEU A 195 -17.76 14.69 -8.17
N SER A 196 -18.80 15.46 -8.51
CA SER A 196 -19.36 16.47 -7.60
C SER A 196 -20.08 15.89 -6.39
N LYS A 197 -20.53 14.63 -6.49
CA LYS A 197 -21.33 13.95 -5.45
C LYS A 197 -20.55 12.86 -4.73
N THR A 198 -19.45 12.34 -5.31
CA THR A 198 -18.64 11.29 -4.71
C THR A 198 -17.45 11.88 -3.95
N HIS A 199 -17.29 11.46 -2.69
CA HIS A 199 -16.15 11.85 -1.87
C HIS A 199 -15.65 10.61 -1.13
N HIS A 200 -14.50 10.09 -1.57
CA HIS A 200 -13.93 8.88 -1.00
C HIS A 200 -12.41 8.85 -1.19
N SER A 201 -11.67 8.27 -0.23
CA SER A 201 -10.19 8.25 -0.29
C SER A 201 -9.61 7.50 -1.48
N ASN A 202 -10.40 6.62 -2.10
CA ASN A 202 -10.00 5.79 -3.25
C ASN A 202 -10.75 6.16 -4.54
N ILE A 203 -11.28 7.38 -4.61
CA ILE A 203 -11.84 8.00 -5.81
C ILE A 203 -11.10 9.30 -6.05
N ILE A 204 -10.74 9.60 -7.30
CA ILE A 204 -10.04 10.83 -7.65
C ILE A 204 -10.91 12.05 -7.30
N GLN A 205 -10.30 13.05 -6.66
CA GLN A 205 -10.99 14.29 -6.32
C GLN A 205 -10.99 15.24 -7.52
N LEU A 206 -12.19 15.62 -7.97
CA LEU A 206 -12.37 16.77 -8.87
C LEU A 206 -12.30 18.06 -8.04
N LEU A 207 -11.35 18.93 -8.38
CA LEU A 207 -11.10 20.22 -7.73
C LEU A 207 -11.83 21.36 -8.42
N GLY A 208 -12.10 21.23 -9.71
CA GLY A 208 -12.71 22.28 -10.51
C GLY A 208 -12.93 21.84 -11.95
N TYR A 209 -13.70 22.65 -12.68
CA TYR A 209 -13.87 22.46 -14.12
C TYR A 209 -13.92 23.80 -14.85
N THR A 210 -13.72 23.78 -16.16
CA THR A 210 -13.82 24.95 -17.02
C THR A 210 -14.59 24.61 -18.29
N ILE A 211 -15.52 25.48 -18.64
CA ILE A 211 -16.23 25.50 -19.91
C ILE A 211 -15.86 26.84 -20.57
N HIS A 212 -15.06 26.80 -21.63
CA HIS A 212 -14.62 27.99 -22.34
C HIS A 212 -14.71 27.78 -23.84
N GLU A 213 -15.68 28.42 -24.48
CA GLU A 213 -16.02 28.18 -25.89
C GLU A 213 -16.25 26.67 -26.13
N GLU A 214 -15.45 26.10 -27.02
CA GLU A 214 -15.41 24.69 -27.32
C GLU A 214 -14.57 23.91 -26.30
N SER A 215 -13.62 24.53 -25.59
CA SER A 215 -12.77 23.80 -24.64
C SER A 215 -13.52 23.33 -23.38
N ARG A 216 -13.32 22.06 -23.02
CA ARG A 216 -13.74 21.45 -21.76
C ARG A 216 -12.52 21.00 -20.97
N LEU A 217 -12.39 21.46 -19.73
CA LEU A 217 -11.28 21.12 -18.87
C LEU A 217 -11.76 20.64 -17.51
N LEU A 218 -11.10 19.60 -16.99
CA LEU A 218 -11.32 19.03 -15.67
C LEU A 218 -10.02 19.16 -14.87
N VAL A 219 -10.13 19.62 -13.63
CA VAL A 219 -8.98 19.86 -12.74
C VAL A 219 -9.06 18.90 -11.57
N TYR A 220 -8.07 18.03 -11.44
CA TYR A 220 -7.98 17.00 -10.41
C TYR A 220 -6.80 17.24 -9.46
N GLU A 221 -6.84 16.58 -8.31
CA GLU A 221 -5.63 16.35 -7.52
C GLU A 221 -4.54 15.69 -8.38
N LEU A 222 -3.27 16.04 -8.12
CA LEU A 222 -2.16 15.43 -8.83
C LEU A 222 -1.85 14.05 -8.23
N MET A 223 -1.73 13.05 -9.10
CA MET A 223 -1.35 11.69 -8.74
C MET A 223 0.11 11.46 -9.14
N GLU A 224 1.05 11.65 -8.21
CA GLU A 224 2.49 11.78 -8.51
C GLU A 224 3.12 10.54 -9.12
N ASN A 225 2.58 9.36 -8.84
CA ASN A 225 3.08 8.09 -9.37
C ASN A 225 2.35 7.66 -10.65
N GLY A 226 1.43 8.48 -11.18
CA GLY A 226 0.72 8.21 -12.42
C GLY A 226 -0.23 7.01 -12.30
N SER A 227 -0.42 6.28 -13.41
CA SER A 227 -1.33 5.13 -13.48
C SER A 227 -0.66 3.81 -13.12
N LEU A 228 -1.46 2.85 -12.64
CA LEU A 228 -1.02 1.48 -12.40
C LEU A 228 -0.49 0.84 -13.70
N GLU A 229 -1.10 1.12 -14.84
CA GLU A 229 -0.61 0.63 -16.14
C GLU A 229 0.84 1.05 -16.39
N THR A 230 1.17 2.33 -16.19
CA THR A 230 2.53 2.83 -16.42
C THR A 230 3.53 2.20 -15.46
N LEU A 231 3.17 2.04 -14.18
CA LEU A 231 4.06 1.44 -13.20
C LEU A 231 4.31 -0.05 -13.46
N LEU A 232 3.26 -0.78 -13.88
CA LEU A 232 3.32 -2.23 -14.07
C LEU A 232 3.89 -2.63 -15.43
N HIS A 233 3.48 -1.94 -16.50
CA HIS A 233 3.80 -2.32 -17.89
C HIS A 233 4.65 -1.28 -18.64
N GLY A 234 5.02 -0.18 -17.99
CA GLY A 234 5.94 0.82 -18.53
C GLY A 234 7.41 0.44 -18.35
N PRO A 235 8.34 1.40 -18.49
CA PRO A 235 9.78 1.13 -18.52
C PRO A 235 10.33 0.45 -17.25
N SER A 236 9.69 0.65 -16.10
CA SER A 236 10.07 0.00 -14.84
C SER A 236 9.67 -1.46 -14.76
N HIS A 237 8.82 -1.97 -15.66
CA HIS A 237 8.32 -3.35 -15.67
C HIS A 237 7.89 -3.86 -14.28
N GLY A 238 7.22 -3.00 -13.50
CA GLY A 238 6.76 -3.33 -12.15
C GLY A 238 7.83 -3.49 -11.07
N GLU A 239 9.12 -3.20 -11.32
CA GLU A 239 10.24 -3.40 -10.36
C GLU A 239 10.00 -2.74 -8.99
N GLY A 240 9.31 -1.60 -8.93
CA GLY A 240 8.96 -0.91 -7.69
C GLY A 240 7.72 -1.45 -6.96
N LEU A 241 6.94 -2.33 -7.61
CA LEU A 241 5.67 -2.84 -7.10
C LEU A 241 5.84 -4.21 -6.45
N THR A 242 6.29 -4.19 -5.19
CA THR A 242 6.36 -5.39 -4.33
C THR A 242 4.99 -6.04 -4.16
N TRP A 243 4.95 -7.31 -3.73
CA TRP A 243 3.71 -8.04 -3.44
C TRP A 243 2.75 -7.22 -2.56
N HIS A 244 3.25 -6.68 -1.44
CA HIS A 244 2.42 -5.91 -0.52
C HIS A 244 1.89 -4.61 -1.14
N MET A 245 2.69 -3.97 -2.01
CA MET A 245 2.23 -2.77 -2.73
C MET A 245 1.12 -3.12 -3.73
N ARG A 246 1.27 -4.23 -4.46
CA ARG A 246 0.22 -4.72 -5.38
C ARG A 246 -1.06 -5.07 -4.65
N MET A 247 -0.96 -5.73 -3.48
CA MET A 247 -2.14 -6.04 -2.66
C MET A 247 -2.77 -4.78 -2.05
N LYS A 248 -1.97 -3.80 -1.66
CA LYS A 248 -2.45 -2.49 -1.23
C LYS A 248 -3.25 -1.79 -2.34
N ILE A 249 -2.70 -1.75 -3.56
CA ILE A 249 -3.38 -1.16 -4.72
C ILE A 249 -4.69 -1.89 -5.00
N ALA A 250 -4.68 -3.23 -5.03
CA ALA A 250 -5.90 -4.02 -5.21
C ALA A 250 -6.95 -3.72 -4.13
N LEU A 251 -6.53 -3.63 -2.86
CA LEU A 251 -7.40 -3.32 -1.74
C LEU A 251 -8.00 -1.91 -1.86
N ASP A 252 -7.19 -0.92 -2.16
CA ASP A 252 -7.60 0.47 -2.34
C ASP A 252 -8.58 0.62 -3.52
N SER A 253 -8.31 -0.03 -4.65
CA SER A 253 -9.23 -0.09 -5.79
C SER A 253 -10.55 -0.78 -5.44
N ALA A 254 -10.51 -1.89 -4.69
CA ALA A 254 -11.72 -2.58 -4.24
C ALA A 254 -12.57 -1.70 -3.31
N ARG A 255 -11.95 -0.90 -2.43
CA ARG A 255 -12.66 0.07 -1.58
C ARG A 255 -13.33 1.16 -2.42
N GLY A 256 -12.64 1.69 -3.42
CA GLY A 256 -13.21 2.67 -4.34
C GLY A 256 -14.44 2.10 -5.05
N LEU A 257 -14.34 0.86 -5.53
CA LEU A 257 -15.42 0.22 -6.27
C LEU A 257 -16.61 -0.17 -5.37
N GLU A 258 -16.34 -0.66 -4.16
CA GLU A 258 -17.37 -0.97 -3.15
C GLU A 258 -18.13 0.27 -2.71
N TYR A 259 -17.46 1.42 -2.57
CA TYR A 259 -18.14 2.69 -2.34
C TYR A 259 -19.11 3.04 -3.47
N LEU A 260 -18.71 2.89 -4.73
CA LEU A 260 -19.57 3.19 -5.88
C LEU A 260 -20.81 2.29 -5.95
N HIS A 261 -20.66 1.01 -5.62
CA HIS A 261 -21.74 0.02 -5.74
C HIS A 261 -22.69 0.05 -4.52
N GLU A 262 -22.14 0.13 -3.31
CA GLU A 262 -22.90 -0.10 -2.08
C GLU A 262 -23.29 1.20 -1.36
N HIS A 263 -22.40 2.20 -1.40
CA HIS A 263 -22.54 3.42 -0.59
C HIS A 263 -23.13 4.60 -1.37
N CYS A 264 -22.93 4.66 -2.69
CA CYS A 264 -23.64 5.62 -3.53
C CYS A 264 -25.12 5.24 -3.65
N LYS A 265 -26.01 6.22 -3.50
CA LYS A 265 -27.46 6.08 -3.69
C LYS A 265 -27.95 7.16 -4.66
N PRO A 266 -28.31 6.82 -5.92
CA PRO A 266 -28.27 5.48 -6.52
C PRO A 266 -26.84 4.95 -6.73
N ALA A 267 -26.71 3.62 -6.87
CA ALA A 267 -25.43 2.97 -7.14
C ALA A 267 -24.84 3.44 -8.48
N ILE A 268 -23.52 3.43 -8.59
CA ILE A 268 -22.78 3.89 -9.78
C ILE A 268 -21.97 2.73 -10.32
N ILE A 269 -22.12 2.41 -11.61
CA ILE A 269 -21.29 1.44 -12.33
C ILE A 269 -20.19 2.24 -13.04
N HIS A 270 -18.93 1.92 -12.77
CA HIS A 270 -17.77 2.62 -13.33
C HIS A 270 -17.67 2.42 -14.84
N ARG A 271 -17.90 1.18 -15.32
CA ARG A 271 -17.95 0.72 -16.72
C ARG A 271 -16.62 0.72 -17.49
N ASP A 272 -15.65 1.55 -17.12
CA ASP A 272 -14.30 1.54 -17.71
C ASP A 272 -13.18 1.36 -16.67
N LEU A 273 -13.35 0.39 -15.76
CA LEU A 273 -12.32 0.04 -14.79
C LEU A 273 -11.16 -0.70 -15.47
N LYS A 274 -9.94 -0.17 -15.34
CA LYS A 274 -8.71 -0.72 -15.93
C LYS A 274 -7.47 -0.18 -15.24
N SER A 275 -6.31 -0.79 -15.44
CA SER A 275 -5.05 -0.35 -14.82
C SER A 275 -4.64 1.08 -15.19
N SER A 276 -5.03 1.62 -16.36
CA SER A 276 -4.75 3.02 -16.71
C SER A 276 -5.62 4.02 -15.92
N ASN A 277 -6.76 3.57 -15.41
CA ASN A 277 -7.75 4.38 -14.68
C ASN A 277 -7.68 4.16 -13.16
N ILE A 278 -6.60 3.51 -12.70
CA ILE A 278 -6.23 3.39 -11.29
C ILE A 278 -4.97 4.23 -11.12
N LEU A 279 -5.12 5.41 -10.52
CA LEU A 279 -4.02 6.36 -10.33
C LEU A 279 -3.44 6.24 -8.91
N LEU A 280 -2.16 6.58 -8.77
CA LEU A 280 -1.43 6.46 -7.52
C LEU A 280 -0.85 7.81 -7.07
N ASP A 281 -1.18 8.19 -5.83
CA ASP A 281 -0.58 9.37 -5.19
C ASP A 281 0.87 9.09 -4.77
N ALA A 282 1.56 10.09 -4.24
CA ALA A 282 2.94 10.00 -3.76
C ALA A 282 3.21 8.84 -2.77
N ASN A 283 2.18 8.41 -2.03
CA ASN A 283 2.24 7.33 -1.03
C ASN A 283 1.73 5.98 -1.56
N PHE A 284 1.54 5.85 -2.88
CA PHE A 284 0.98 4.67 -3.54
C PHE A 284 -0.43 4.32 -3.04
N ASN A 285 -1.24 5.31 -2.63
CA ASN A 285 -2.68 5.11 -2.45
C ASN A 285 -3.36 5.13 -3.81
N ALA A 286 -4.12 4.07 -4.08
CA ALA A 286 -4.81 3.92 -5.35
C ALA A 286 -6.15 4.65 -5.33
N LYS A 287 -6.45 5.39 -6.40
CA LYS A 287 -7.74 6.06 -6.62
C LYS A 287 -8.29 5.71 -8.00
N LEU A 288 -9.57 5.40 -8.06
CA LEU A 288 -10.29 5.23 -9.31
C LEU A 288 -10.50 6.58 -9.98
N SER A 289 -10.28 6.65 -11.29
CA SER A 289 -10.43 7.84 -12.11
C SER A 289 -11.20 7.56 -13.39
N ASP A 290 -11.51 8.62 -14.15
CA ASP A 290 -12.12 8.56 -15.49
C ASP A 290 -13.56 8.00 -15.46
N PHE A 291 -14.46 8.85 -14.98
CA PHE A 291 -15.88 8.53 -14.77
C PHE A 291 -16.76 8.88 -15.98
N GLY A 292 -16.17 9.32 -17.10
CA GLY A 292 -16.94 9.79 -18.27
C GLY A 292 -17.89 8.74 -18.86
N LEU A 293 -17.55 7.45 -18.73
CA LEU A 293 -18.40 6.34 -19.21
C LEU A 293 -19.34 5.77 -18.13
N SER A 294 -19.23 6.22 -16.89
CA SER A 294 -19.95 5.67 -15.75
C SER A 294 -21.47 5.88 -15.87
N VAL A 295 -22.23 5.01 -15.19
CA VAL A 295 -23.69 5.01 -15.25
C VAL A 295 -24.27 4.99 -13.85
N ILE A 296 -25.18 5.94 -13.57
CA ILE A 296 -26.00 5.93 -12.36
C ILE A 296 -27.16 4.95 -12.56
N VAL A 297 -27.21 3.91 -11.72
CA VAL A 297 -28.22 2.85 -11.81
C VAL A 297 -29.62 3.44 -11.64
N GLY A 298 -30.50 3.17 -12.61
CA GLY A 298 -31.89 3.64 -12.61
C GLY A 298 -32.12 5.03 -13.19
N ALA A 299 -31.06 5.78 -13.52
CA ALA A 299 -31.18 7.10 -14.15
C ALA A 299 -31.32 7.04 -15.69
N GLN A 300 -30.88 5.93 -16.32
CA GLN A 300 -30.86 5.76 -17.76
C GLN A 300 -31.89 4.72 -18.23
N ASN A 301 -32.50 4.94 -19.39
CA ASN A 301 -33.32 3.94 -20.05
C ASN A 301 -32.42 2.79 -20.52
N LYS A 302 -32.79 1.53 -20.20
CA LYS A 302 -32.02 0.33 -20.58
C LYS A 302 -31.72 0.22 -22.09
N ASN A 303 -32.48 0.91 -22.93
CA ASN A 303 -32.37 0.89 -24.39
C ASN A 303 -31.38 1.93 -24.97
N GLU A 304 -30.74 2.78 -24.14
CA GLU A 304 -29.82 3.85 -24.59
C GLU A 304 -28.33 3.61 -24.24
N ILE A 305 -27.98 2.49 -23.59
CA ILE A 305 -26.59 2.24 -23.15
C ILE A 305 -25.74 1.67 -24.31
N LYS A 306 -24.91 2.52 -24.91
CA LYS A 306 -24.17 2.29 -26.17
C LYS A 306 -23.21 1.09 -26.29
N LEU A 307 -22.92 0.19 -25.35
CA LEU A 307 -21.67 -0.63 -25.42
C LEU A 307 -20.41 0.26 -25.51
N SER A 308 -19.73 0.39 -24.39
CA SER A 308 -18.51 1.19 -24.26
C SER A 308 -17.62 0.57 -23.18
N GLY A 309 -16.33 0.87 -23.20
CA GLY A 309 -15.34 0.30 -22.30
C GLY A 309 -14.14 -0.26 -23.05
N THR A 310 -13.11 -0.64 -22.31
CA THR A 310 -11.82 -1.02 -22.89
C THR A 310 -11.71 -2.51 -23.16
N MET A 311 -11.35 -2.87 -24.40
CA MET A 311 -11.12 -4.25 -24.82
C MET A 311 -10.14 -4.97 -23.87
N GLY A 312 -10.51 -6.17 -23.43
CA GLY A 312 -9.77 -6.95 -22.44
C GLY A 312 -10.35 -6.87 -21.03
N TYR A 313 -11.07 -5.79 -20.69
CA TYR A 313 -11.73 -5.60 -19.40
C TYR A 313 -13.25 -5.74 -19.46
N VAL A 314 -13.84 -5.60 -20.66
CA VAL A 314 -15.29 -5.71 -20.84
C VAL A 314 -15.78 -7.13 -20.55
N ALA A 315 -16.78 -7.25 -19.70
CA ALA A 315 -17.39 -8.52 -19.33
C ALA A 315 -18.13 -9.18 -20.53
N PRO A 316 -18.12 -10.51 -20.64
CA PRO A 316 -18.64 -11.23 -21.81
C PRO A 316 -20.15 -11.02 -22.03
N GLU A 317 -20.95 -11.02 -20.96
CA GLU A 317 -22.40 -10.75 -21.05
C GLU A 317 -22.70 -9.34 -21.53
N TYR A 318 -21.81 -8.39 -21.23
CA TYR A 318 -22.00 -7.01 -21.67
C TYR A 318 -21.68 -6.87 -23.16
N LEU A 319 -20.63 -7.54 -23.64
CA LEU A 319 -20.30 -7.61 -25.07
C LEU A 319 -21.37 -8.32 -25.90
N LEU A 320 -21.93 -9.42 -25.37
CA LEU A 320 -22.84 -10.28 -26.12
C LEU A 320 -24.30 -9.82 -26.03
N ASP A 321 -24.77 -9.47 -24.83
CA ASP A 321 -26.18 -9.18 -24.57
C ASP A 321 -26.45 -7.69 -24.30
N GLY A 322 -25.41 -6.85 -24.22
CA GLY A 322 -25.55 -5.45 -23.83
C GLY A 322 -25.96 -5.25 -22.36
N LYS A 323 -25.89 -6.32 -21.54
CA LYS A 323 -26.30 -6.30 -20.13
C LYS A 323 -25.20 -5.73 -19.24
N LEU A 324 -25.32 -4.45 -18.90
CA LEU A 324 -24.42 -3.78 -17.95
C LEU A 324 -24.97 -3.90 -16.51
N THR A 325 -24.13 -4.39 -15.59
CA THR A 325 -24.43 -4.48 -14.16
C THR A 325 -23.18 -4.12 -13.33
N ASP A 326 -23.32 -4.01 -12.02
CA ASP A 326 -22.20 -3.95 -11.05
C ASP A 326 -21.22 -5.13 -11.24
N LYS A 327 -21.72 -6.31 -11.63
CA LYS A 327 -20.89 -7.49 -11.91
C LYS A 327 -20.00 -7.32 -13.13
N SER A 328 -20.30 -6.38 -14.03
CA SER A 328 -19.40 -6.04 -15.14
C SER A 328 -18.13 -5.35 -14.64
N ASP A 329 -18.24 -4.47 -13.63
CA ASP A 329 -17.06 -3.89 -12.98
C ASP A 329 -16.29 -4.93 -12.16
N VAL A 330 -16.98 -5.88 -11.50
CA VAL A 330 -16.31 -6.98 -10.77
C VAL A 330 -15.47 -7.82 -11.72
N TYR A 331 -15.94 -8.07 -12.93
CA TYR A 331 -15.14 -8.76 -13.96
C TYR A 331 -13.90 -7.96 -14.33
N ALA A 332 -14.05 -6.66 -14.61
CA ALA A 332 -12.93 -5.78 -14.93
C ALA A 332 -11.90 -5.71 -13.77
N PHE A 333 -12.36 -5.68 -12.52
CA PHE A 333 -11.51 -5.77 -11.34
C PHE A 333 -10.75 -7.11 -11.28
N GLY A 334 -11.41 -8.22 -11.62
CA GLY A 334 -10.77 -9.52 -11.76
C GLY A 334 -9.62 -9.51 -12.77
N VAL A 335 -9.78 -8.82 -13.91
CA VAL A 335 -8.71 -8.63 -14.88
C VAL A 335 -7.54 -7.83 -14.29
N VAL A 336 -7.83 -6.75 -13.55
CA VAL A 336 -6.78 -5.98 -12.84
C VAL A 336 -6.03 -6.85 -11.81
N LEU A 337 -6.73 -7.73 -11.09
CA LEU A 337 -6.06 -8.69 -10.20
C LEU A 337 -5.12 -9.64 -10.96
N LEU A 338 -5.51 -10.10 -12.15
CA LEU A 338 -4.64 -10.92 -12.99
C LEU A 338 -3.42 -10.13 -13.48
N GLU A 339 -3.58 -8.87 -13.88
CA GLU A 339 -2.44 -8.02 -14.23
C GLU A 339 -1.46 -7.91 -13.04
N LEU A 340 -1.98 -7.59 -11.85
CA LEU A 340 -1.17 -7.48 -10.63
C LEU A 340 -0.47 -8.78 -10.24
N LEU A 341 -1.07 -9.95 -10.50
CA LEU A 341 -0.45 -11.25 -10.19
C LEU A 341 0.58 -11.68 -11.24
N LEU A 342 0.30 -11.45 -12.51
CA LEU A 342 1.02 -12.05 -13.63
C LEU A 342 1.96 -11.08 -14.35
N GLY A 343 1.85 -9.77 -14.08
CA GLY A 343 2.68 -8.75 -14.74
C GLY A 343 2.45 -8.68 -16.25
N LYS A 344 1.30 -9.19 -16.71
CA LYS A 344 0.94 -9.29 -18.13
C LYS A 344 -0.15 -8.30 -18.48
N ARG A 345 -0.10 -7.78 -19.70
CA ARG A 345 -1.16 -6.91 -20.23
C ARG A 345 -2.46 -7.72 -20.43
N PRO A 346 -3.64 -7.09 -20.32
CA PRO A 346 -4.93 -7.77 -20.46
C PRO A 346 -5.16 -8.40 -21.83
N VAL A 347 -4.59 -7.79 -22.86
CA VAL A 347 -4.65 -8.24 -24.24
C VAL A 347 -3.25 -8.23 -24.84
N GLU A 348 -2.78 -9.40 -25.24
CA GLU A 348 -1.50 -9.59 -25.91
C GLU A 348 -1.75 -9.81 -27.42
N LYS A 349 -1.10 -9.01 -28.29
CA LYS A 349 -1.17 -9.19 -29.74
C LYS A 349 -0.17 -10.27 -30.14
N LEU A 350 -0.67 -11.45 -30.52
CA LEU A 350 0.15 -12.57 -30.98
C LEU A 350 0.48 -12.45 -32.48
N ALA A 351 -0.46 -11.91 -33.25
CA ALA A 351 -0.32 -11.65 -34.68
C ALA A 351 -1.22 -10.44 -35.07
N PRO A 352 -1.11 -9.87 -36.29
CA PRO A 352 -1.89 -8.70 -36.69
C PRO A 352 -3.41 -8.85 -36.51
N THR A 353 -3.94 -10.07 -36.63
CA THR A 353 -5.37 -10.39 -36.48
C THR A 353 -5.67 -11.28 -35.27
N GLN A 354 -4.66 -11.63 -34.47
CA GLN A 354 -4.81 -12.54 -33.34
C GLN A 354 -4.39 -11.86 -32.04
N CYS A 355 -5.37 -11.67 -31.17
CA CYS A 355 -5.17 -11.21 -29.81
C CYS A 355 -5.51 -12.34 -28.83
N GLN A 356 -4.78 -12.43 -27.73
CA GLN A 356 -5.08 -13.34 -26.63
C GLN A 356 -5.41 -12.55 -25.38
N SER A 357 -6.52 -12.91 -24.72
CA SER A 357 -6.89 -12.35 -23.43
C SER A 357 -6.09 -13.00 -22.31
N ILE A 358 -5.66 -12.21 -21.33
CA ILE A 358 -5.03 -12.71 -20.10
C ILE A 358 -5.92 -13.72 -19.39
N VAL A 359 -7.25 -13.56 -19.42
CA VAL A 359 -8.21 -14.44 -18.76
C VAL A 359 -8.17 -15.83 -19.41
N THR A 360 -8.29 -15.90 -20.73
CA THR A 360 -8.29 -17.18 -21.46
C THR A 360 -6.93 -17.88 -21.40
N TRP A 361 -5.84 -17.11 -21.40
CA TRP A 361 -4.49 -17.63 -21.22
C TRP A 361 -4.22 -18.17 -19.81
N ALA A 362 -4.63 -17.43 -18.76
CA ALA A 362 -4.28 -17.76 -17.38
C ALA A 362 -5.13 -18.89 -16.79
N MET A 363 -6.41 -19.01 -17.17
CA MET A 363 -7.37 -19.95 -16.55
C MET A 363 -6.87 -21.41 -16.40
N PRO A 364 -6.23 -22.05 -17.41
CA PRO A 364 -5.69 -23.40 -17.27
C PRO A 364 -4.58 -23.55 -16.22
N HIS A 365 -3.91 -22.45 -15.89
CA HIS A 365 -2.82 -22.39 -14.90
C HIS A 365 -3.34 -21.96 -13.53
N LEU A 366 -4.32 -21.06 -13.46
CA LEU A 366 -4.92 -20.58 -12.20
C LEU A 366 -5.71 -21.69 -11.49
N THR A 367 -6.29 -22.62 -12.24
CA THR A 367 -7.05 -23.76 -11.71
C THR A 367 -6.17 -24.93 -11.25
N ASP A 368 -4.88 -24.89 -11.58
CA ASP A 368 -3.89 -25.92 -11.22
C ASP A 368 -2.86 -25.34 -10.25
N ARG A 369 -2.96 -25.70 -8.97
CA ARG A 369 -2.08 -25.20 -7.91
C ARG A 369 -0.60 -25.48 -8.17
N SER A 370 -0.27 -26.51 -8.96
CA SER A 370 1.12 -26.83 -9.29
C SER A 370 1.71 -25.87 -10.32
N LYS A 371 0.87 -25.33 -11.22
CA LYS A 371 1.28 -24.45 -12.32
C LYS A 371 1.23 -22.98 -11.95
N LEU A 372 0.36 -22.57 -11.03
CA LEU A 372 0.21 -21.17 -10.66
C LEU A 372 1.54 -20.48 -10.31
N PRO A 373 2.44 -21.04 -9.46
CA PRO A 373 3.71 -20.39 -9.13
C PRO A 373 4.64 -20.18 -10.33
N GLU A 374 4.46 -20.92 -11.42
CA GLU A 374 5.29 -20.82 -12.62
C GLU A 374 4.98 -19.56 -13.43
N ILE A 375 3.72 -19.12 -13.42
CA ILE A 375 3.21 -18.01 -14.23
C ILE A 375 3.14 -16.67 -13.48
N VAL A 376 3.40 -16.66 -12.16
CA VAL A 376 3.47 -15.43 -11.37
C VAL A 376 4.56 -14.52 -11.91
N ASP A 377 4.27 -13.22 -11.89
CA ASP A 377 5.22 -12.18 -12.28
C ASP A 377 6.58 -12.38 -11.57
N PRO A 378 7.69 -12.47 -12.33
CA PRO A 378 9.03 -12.63 -11.79
C PRO A 378 9.39 -11.64 -10.67
N VAL A 379 8.88 -10.41 -10.72
CA VAL A 379 9.17 -9.35 -9.73
C VAL A 379 8.67 -9.71 -8.33
N ILE A 380 7.50 -10.35 -8.24
CA ILE A 380 6.89 -10.74 -6.95
C ILE A 380 7.05 -12.23 -6.66
N LYS A 381 7.57 -13.01 -7.60
CA LYS A 381 7.71 -14.46 -7.45
C LYS A 381 8.51 -14.81 -6.19
N ASN A 382 7.96 -15.72 -5.39
CA ASN A 382 8.53 -16.18 -4.11
C ASN A 382 8.67 -15.10 -3.01
N THR A 383 8.00 -13.94 -3.14
CA THR A 383 8.01 -12.88 -2.11
C THR A 383 6.83 -12.94 -1.14
N MET A 384 5.85 -13.80 -1.40
CA MET A 384 4.61 -13.96 -0.63
C MET A 384 4.46 -15.37 -0.06
N ASP A 385 3.60 -15.52 0.96
CA ASP A 385 3.13 -16.85 1.38
C ASP A 385 2.34 -17.50 0.23
N PRO A 386 2.65 -18.75 -0.18
CA PRO A 386 1.90 -19.46 -1.19
C PRO A 386 0.38 -19.50 -0.94
N LYS A 387 -0.06 -19.53 0.32
CA LYS A 387 -1.49 -19.47 0.67
C LYS A 387 -2.14 -18.18 0.19
N HIS A 388 -1.46 -17.05 0.37
CA HIS A 388 -1.94 -15.75 -0.08
C HIS A 388 -1.98 -15.69 -1.62
N LEU A 389 -0.97 -16.26 -2.29
CA LEU A 389 -0.98 -16.38 -3.75
C LEU A 389 -2.21 -17.17 -4.24
N PHE A 390 -2.48 -18.34 -3.65
CA PHE A 390 -3.65 -19.16 -4.03
C PHE A 390 -4.97 -18.45 -3.73
N GLN A 391 -5.05 -17.70 -2.63
CA GLN A 391 -6.24 -16.93 -2.28
C GLN A 391 -6.54 -15.84 -3.30
N VAL A 392 -5.55 -15.01 -3.67
CA VAL A 392 -5.76 -13.94 -4.67
C VAL A 392 -6.08 -14.53 -6.03
N ALA A 393 -5.42 -15.62 -6.43
CA ALA A 393 -5.75 -16.33 -7.67
C ALA A 393 -7.18 -16.85 -7.68
N ALA A 394 -7.65 -17.44 -6.58
CA ALA A 394 -9.03 -17.90 -6.45
C ALA A 394 -10.04 -16.73 -6.54
N VAL A 395 -9.76 -15.61 -5.88
CA VAL A 395 -10.58 -14.39 -5.96
C VAL A 395 -10.63 -13.88 -7.40
N ALA A 396 -9.49 -13.78 -8.09
CA ALA A 396 -9.43 -13.35 -9.48
C ALA A 396 -10.24 -14.28 -10.40
N VAL A 397 -10.12 -15.61 -10.24
CA VAL A 397 -10.89 -16.62 -10.98
C VAL A 397 -12.40 -16.46 -10.76
N LEU A 398 -12.84 -16.18 -9.52
CA LEU A 398 -14.25 -15.93 -9.21
C LEU A 398 -14.75 -14.63 -9.83
N CYS A 399 -13.95 -13.56 -9.83
CA CYS A 399 -14.30 -12.29 -10.44
C CYS A 399 -14.47 -12.40 -11.97
N VAL A 400 -13.64 -13.20 -12.65
CA VAL A 400 -13.66 -13.33 -14.13
C VAL A 400 -14.58 -14.45 -14.64
N GLN A 401 -15.49 -14.96 -13.82
CA GLN A 401 -16.44 -15.98 -14.27
C GLN A 401 -17.29 -15.48 -15.45
N PRO A 402 -17.54 -16.31 -16.48
CA PRO A 402 -18.36 -15.91 -17.62
C PRO A 402 -19.78 -15.52 -17.22
N GLU A 403 -20.38 -16.30 -16.31
CA GLU A 403 -21.72 -16.09 -15.79
C GLU A 403 -21.69 -15.05 -14.64
N PRO A 404 -22.37 -13.89 -14.75
CA PRO A 404 -22.31 -12.81 -13.76
C PRO A 404 -22.81 -13.20 -12.38
N SER A 405 -23.76 -14.15 -12.31
CA SER A 405 -24.32 -14.61 -11.04
C SER A 405 -23.31 -15.40 -10.20
N TYR A 406 -22.25 -15.95 -10.80
CA TYR A 406 -21.14 -16.61 -10.07
C TYR A 406 -20.04 -15.67 -9.61
N ARG A 407 -20.04 -14.41 -10.08
CA ARG A 407 -19.09 -13.41 -9.60
C ARG A 407 -19.48 -12.98 -8.18
N PRO A 408 -18.52 -12.81 -7.26
CA PRO A 408 -18.81 -12.36 -5.90
C PRO A 408 -19.30 -10.90 -5.89
N LEU A 409 -19.82 -10.46 -4.75
CA LEU A 409 -19.98 -9.03 -4.51
C LEU A 409 -18.60 -8.40 -4.31
N ILE A 410 -18.45 -7.13 -4.70
CA ILE A 410 -17.17 -6.44 -4.50
C ILE A 410 -16.80 -6.30 -3.02
N THR A 411 -17.80 -6.26 -2.12
CA THR A 411 -17.60 -6.29 -0.67
C THR A 411 -16.96 -7.59 -0.19
N ASP A 412 -17.33 -8.74 -0.76
CA ASP A 412 -16.74 -10.03 -0.40
C ASP A 412 -15.30 -10.14 -0.90
N VAL A 413 -15.03 -9.59 -2.09
CA VAL A 413 -13.69 -9.47 -2.67
C VAL A 413 -12.83 -8.58 -1.77
N LEU A 414 -13.33 -7.41 -1.39
CA LEU A 414 -12.67 -6.48 -0.46
C LEU A 414 -12.30 -7.19 0.84
N HIS A 415 -13.25 -7.86 1.50
CA HIS A 415 -13.00 -8.62 2.73
C HIS A 415 -11.99 -9.75 2.56
N SER A 416 -11.93 -10.36 1.37
CA SER A 416 -10.92 -11.36 1.05
C SER A 416 -9.52 -10.78 0.84
N LEU A 417 -9.39 -9.50 0.48
CA LEU A 417 -8.09 -8.84 0.27
C LEU A 417 -7.53 -8.22 1.56
N ILE A 418 -8.38 -7.77 2.50
CA ILE A 418 -7.96 -7.10 3.75
C ILE A 418 -6.86 -7.87 4.50
N PRO A 419 -6.98 -9.19 4.76
CA PRO A 419 -5.98 -9.93 5.53
C PRO A 419 -4.62 -10.08 4.83
N LEU A 420 -4.55 -9.77 3.53
CA LEU A 420 -3.34 -9.92 2.71
C LEU A 420 -2.44 -8.68 2.74
N VAL A 421 -2.97 -7.58 3.25
CA VAL A 421 -2.30 -6.28 3.32
C VAL A 421 -1.83 -6.06 4.76
N PRO A 422 -0.56 -5.66 4.99
CA PRO A 422 -0.10 -5.24 6.32
C PRO A 422 -0.95 -4.09 6.87
N VAL A 423 -1.12 -4.04 8.19
CA VAL A 423 -1.92 -2.99 8.86
C VAL A 423 -1.38 -1.59 8.55
N GLU A 424 -0.07 -1.44 8.47
CA GLU A 424 0.61 -0.18 8.15
C GLU A 424 0.33 0.30 6.72
N LEU A 425 -0.05 -0.61 5.83
CA LEU A 425 -0.47 -0.32 4.45
C LEU A 425 -1.99 -0.25 4.31
N GLY A 426 -2.72 -0.21 5.44
CA GLY A 426 -4.17 -0.07 5.47
C GLY A 426 -4.92 -1.40 5.44
N GLY A 427 -4.29 -2.52 5.78
CA GLY A 427 -4.93 -3.85 5.90
C GLY A 427 -5.85 -4.03 7.10
N THR A 428 -6.81 -3.12 7.25
CA THR A 428 -7.81 -3.14 8.33
C THR A 428 -9.21 -2.96 7.77
N LEU A 429 -10.19 -3.59 8.42
CA LEU A 429 -11.59 -3.21 8.26
C LEU A 429 -11.72 -1.78 8.78
N ARG A 430 -12.05 -0.82 7.91
CA ARG A 430 -12.43 0.52 8.38
C ARG A 430 -13.78 0.34 9.07
N SER A 431 -13.83 0.41 10.39
CA SER A 431 -15.10 0.38 11.09
C SER A 431 -15.89 1.63 10.71
N SER A 432 -17.18 1.44 10.43
CA SER A 432 -18.17 2.49 10.12
C SER A 432 -18.25 3.63 11.16
N THR A 433 -17.53 3.51 12.28
CA THR A 433 -17.45 4.49 13.37
C THR A 433 -16.63 5.73 13.03
N GLN A 434 -15.62 5.65 12.15
CA GLN A 434 -14.80 6.84 11.80
C GLN A 434 -15.48 7.77 10.80
N GLN A 435 -16.46 7.30 10.02
CA GLN A 435 -17.26 8.17 9.14
C GLN A 435 -18.34 8.96 9.91
N GLN A 436 -18.77 8.50 11.08
CA GLN A 436 -19.72 9.23 11.93
C GLN A 436 -19.06 10.27 12.84
N GLN A 437 -17.75 10.19 13.10
CA GLN A 437 -17.07 11.23 13.89
C GLN A 437 -16.74 12.48 13.06
N ALA A 438 -16.67 12.38 11.73
CA ALA A 438 -16.52 13.55 10.86
C ALA A 438 -17.83 14.36 10.72
N SER A 439 -18.99 13.73 10.88
CA SER A 439 -20.30 14.41 10.79
C SER A 439 -20.81 14.99 12.11
N VAL A 440 -20.13 14.74 13.24
CA VAL A 440 -20.54 15.23 14.58
C VAL A 440 -19.65 16.39 15.04
N ALA A 441 -18.59 16.73 14.30
CA ALA A 441 -17.71 17.86 14.61
C ALA A 441 -18.13 19.18 13.92
N GLU A 442 -19.22 19.18 13.15
CA GLU A 442 -19.75 20.38 12.45
C GLU A 442 -21.17 20.81 12.90
N ASP A 443 -21.62 20.38 14.08
CA ASP A 443 -22.82 20.94 14.74
C ASP A 443 -22.46 21.93 15.87
#